data_AF-A0A7W9DGU4-F1
#
_entry.id   AF-A0A7W9DGU4-F1
#
_cell.length_a   1.000
_cell.length_b   1.000
_cell.length_c   1.000
_cell.angle_alpha   90.00
_cell.angle_beta   90.00
_cell.angle_gamma   90.00
#
_symmetry.space_group_name_H-M   'P 1'
#
loop_
_entity.id
_entity.type
_entity.pdbx_description
1 polymer ?
#
loop_
_entity_poly.entity_id
_entity_poly.type
_entity_poly.pdbx_seq_one_letter_code
_entity_poly.pdbx_strand_id
1 'polypeptide(L)'
;MATRPTSVNIISWFIIVTSVLSLGSAYYSLNNPLTQELMAKNLLPIPVQYVQMFVGLVISLVAGIAMRQGHNWSRLVYVGWSVIGLVIALVTSPIKVAVIPGAVVLAVIAYFLFRPSANAYFTPRVAANDA
;
A
#
# COMPACT_ATOMS: atom_id res chain seq x y z
N MET A 1 -5.10 -26.47 -11.20
CA MET A 1 -5.71 -25.26 -10.63
C MET A 1 -4.93 -24.91 -9.37
N ALA A 2 -4.10 -23.87 -9.40
CA ALA A 2 -3.37 -23.44 -8.21
C ALA A 2 -4.38 -22.87 -7.21
N THR A 3 -4.58 -23.57 -6.09
CA THR A 3 -5.43 -23.13 -5.00
C THR A 3 -4.97 -21.75 -4.55
N ARG A 4 -5.83 -20.74 -4.71
CA ARG A 4 -5.56 -19.37 -4.23
C ARG A 4 -5.28 -19.45 -2.73
N PRO A 5 -4.07 -19.08 -2.26
CA PRO A 5 -3.79 -19.06 -0.83
C PRO A 5 -4.77 -18.09 -0.17
N THR A 6 -5.53 -18.55 0.82
CA THR A 6 -6.48 -17.74 1.57
C THR A 6 -5.82 -16.50 2.18
N SER A 7 -4.55 -16.61 2.57
CA SER A 7 -3.71 -15.50 3.03
C SER A 7 -3.59 -14.35 2.03
N VAL A 8 -3.33 -14.63 0.75
CA VAL A 8 -3.20 -13.60 -0.30
C VAL A 8 -4.54 -12.89 -0.52
N ASN A 9 -5.65 -13.63 -0.52
CA ASN A 9 -6.98 -13.04 -0.70
C ASN A 9 -7.38 -12.15 0.50
N ILE A 10 -7.06 -12.57 1.73
CA ILE A 10 -7.31 -11.77 2.95
C ILE A 10 -6.48 -10.47 2.91
N ILE A 11 -5.21 -10.53 2.52
CA ILE A 11 -4.33 -9.35 2.46
C ILE A 11 -4.76 -8.38 1.36
N SER A 12 -5.09 -8.88 0.15
CA SER A 12 -5.64 -8.02 -0.90
C SER A 12 -6.92 -7.34 -0.45
N TRP A 13 -7.82 -8.06 0.23
CA TRP A 13 -9.02 -7.45 0.79
C TRP A 13 -8.72 -6.43 1.88
N PHE A 14 -7.76 -6.72 2.75
CA PHE A 14 -7.32 -5.79 3.79
C PHE A 14 -6.78 -4.49 3.17
N ILE A 15 -5.92 -4.59 2.14
CA ILE A 15 -5.39 -3.42 1.42
C ILE A 15 -6.52 -2.63 0.75
N ILE A 16 -7.49 -3.31 0.12
CA ILE A 16 -8.63 -2.64 -0.52
C ILE A 16 -9.49 -1.91 0.51
N VAL A 17 -9.88 -2.59 1.60
CA VAL A 17 -10.74 -2.01 2.64
C VAL A 17 -10.06 -0.85 3.34
N THR A 18 -8.78 -1.01 3.69
CA THR A 18 -8.00 0.09 4.29
C THR A 18 -7.85 1.26 3.33
N SER A 19 -7.61 1.03 2.04
CA SER A 19 -7.55 2.11 1.03
C SER A 19 -8.89 2.85 0.90
N VAL A 20 -10.01 2.12 0.92
CA VAL A 20 -11.36 2.71 0.87
C VAL A 20 -11.67 3.50 2.14
N LEU A 21 -11.30 2.98 3.32
CA LEU A 21 -11.43 3.71 4.58
C LEU A 21 -10.55 4.96 4.60
N SER A 22 -9.32 4.87 4.09
CA SER A 22 -8.41 6.01 3.95
C SER A 22 -8.99 7.08 3.02
N LEU A 23 -9.62 6.69 1.90
CA LEU A 23 -10.37 7.61 1.03
C LEU A 23 -11.49 8.33 1.78
N GLY A 24 -12.29 7.60 2.56
CA GLY A 24 -13.33 8.17 3.41
C GLY A 24 -12.76 9.18 4.40
N SER A 25 -11.70 8.81 5.13
CA SER A 25 -11.04 9.71 6.08
C SER A 25 -10.43 10.95 5.41
N ALA A 26 -9.88 10.80 4.19
CA ALA A 26 -9.33 11.90 3.42
C ALA A 26 -10.41 12.88 2.97
N TYR A 27 -11.58 12.37 2.55
CA TYR A 27 -12.73 13.18 2.21
C TYR A 27 -13.27 13.99 3.40
N TYR A 28 -13.34 13.38 4.58
CA TYR A 28 -13.70 14.10 5.81
C TYR A 28 -12.63 15.11 6.24
N SER A 29 -11.35 14.78 6.03
CA SER A 29 -10.21 15.63 6.39
C SER A 29 -10.08 16.88 5.50
N LEU A 30 -10.54 16.83 4.25
CA LEU A 30 -10.56 17.97 3.33
C LEU A 30 -11.39 19.15 3.86
N ASN A 31 -12.49 18.85 4.55
CA ASN A 31 -13.42 19.85 5.08
C ASN A 31 -13.12 20.27 6.53
N ASN A 32 -12.08 19.69 7.15
CA ASN A 32 -11.81 19.91 8.57
C ASN A 32 -10.69 20.96 8.75
N PRO A 33 -10.99 22.15 9.31
CA PRO A 33 -10.02 23.24 9.44
C PRO A 33 -8.81 22.84 10.31
N LEU A 34 -9.02 21.96 11.29
CA LEU A 34 -7.95 21.44 12.15
C LEU A 34 -6.94 20.58 11.37
N THR A 35 -7.39 19.86 10.34
CA THR A 35 -6.51 19.08 9.46
C THR A 35 -5.74 19.98 8.50
N GLN A 36 -6.33 21.06 8.02
CA GLN A 36 -5.64 22.04 7.18
C GLN A 36 -4.55 22.78 7.95
N GLU A 37 -4.79 23.16 9.22
CA GLU A 37 -3.75 23.74 10.08
C GLU A 37 -2.60 22.77 10.34
N LEU A 38 -2.89 21.49 10.58
CA LEU A 38 -1.86 20.46 10.75
C LEU A 38 -1.08 20.20 9.46
N MET A 39 -1.74 20.23 8.30
CA MET A 39 -1.08 20.11 6.99
C MET A 39 -0.25 21.34 6.63
N ALA A 40 -0.64 22.54 7.05
CA ALA A 40 0.13 23.77 6.88
C ALA A 40 1.42 23.79 7.71
N LYS A 41 1.49 23.01 8.79
CA LYS A 41 2.70 22.83 9.61
C LYS A 41 3.69 21.83 9.02
N ASN A 42 3.33 21.09 7.97
CA ASN A 42 4.24 20.19 7.27
C ASN A 42 5.13 20.97 6.30
N LEU A 43 6.35 20.47 6.07
CA LEU A 43 7.33 21.07 5.16
C LEU A 43 6.90 21.04 3.68
N LEU A 44 5.91 20.20 3.34
CA LEU A 44 5.40 20.08 1.97
C LEU A 44 4.21 21.01 1.74
N PRO A 45 4.13 21.68 0.57
CA PRO A 45 2.95 22.41 0.17
C PRO A 45 1.70 21.51 0.19
N ILE A 46 0.58 22.03 0.70
CA ILE A 46 -0.70 21.32 0.79
C ILE A 46 -1.11 20.64 -0.54
N PRO A 47 -0.94 21.26 -1.73
CA PRO A 47 -1.26 20.62 -3.00
C PRO A 47 -0.43 19.36 -3.25
N VAL A 48 0.86 19.37 -2.88
CA VAL A 48 1.76 18.24 -3.06
C VAL A 48 1.37 17.08 -2.14
N GLN A 49 0.93 17.37 -0.91
CA GLN A 49 0.41 16.36 0.01
C GLN A 49 -0.84 15.67 -0.55
N TYR A 50 -1.77 16.43 -1.15
CA TYR A 50 -2.95 15.84 -1.79
C TYR A 50 -2.61 14.99 -3.01
N VAL A 51 -1.72 15.47 -3.89
CA VAL A 51 -1.28 14.69 -5.05
C VAL A 51 -0.64 13.38 -4.59
N GLN A 52 0.27 13.41 -3.61
CA GLN A 52 0.89 12.21 -3.06
C GLN A 52 -0.14 11.23 -2.49
N MET A 53 -1.14 11.74 -1.76
CA MET A 53 -2.21 10.93 -1.18
C MET A 53 -3.05 10.24 -2.27
N PHE A 54 -3.53 11.00 -3.27
CA PHE A 54 -4.34 10.45 -4.36
C PHE A 54 -3.55 9.45 -5.20
N VAL A 55 -2.30 9.77 -5.56
CA VAL A 55 -1.43 8.86 -6.31
C VAL A 55 -1.22 7.58 -5.51
N GLY A 56 -0.99 7.69 -4.20
CA GLY A 56 -0.80 6.51 -3.36
C GLY A 56 -2.03 5.64 -3.19
N LEU A 57 -3.22 6.24 -3.16
CA LEU A 57 -4.47 5.51 -3.17
C LEU A 57 -4.67 4.75 -4.48
N VAL A 58 -4.43 5.39 -5.63
CA VAL A 58 -4.54 4.75 -6.95
C VAL A 58 -3.56 3.58 -7.06
N ILE A 59 -2.30 3.78 -6.67
CA ILE A 59 -1.27 2.72 -6.71
C ILE A 59 -1.64 1.56 -5.77
N SER A 60 -2.10 1.85 -4.56
CA SER A 60 -2.51 0.80 -3.60
C SER A 60 -3.70 -0.01 -4.14
N LEU A 61 -4.65 0.65 -4.79
CA LEU A 61 -5.85 0.03 -5.34
C LEU A 61 -5.51 -0.83 -6.56
N VAL A 62 -4.70 -0.32 -7.49
CA VAL A 62 -4.19 -1.06 -8.65
C VAL A 62 -3.35 -2.26 -8.20
N ALA A 63 -2.45 -2.08 -7.22
CA ALA A 63 -1.65 -3.16 -6.68
C ALA A 63 -2.52 -4.22 -5.99
N GLY A 64 -3.54 -3.83 -5.22
CA GLY A 64 -4.49 -4.74 -4.60
C GLY A 64 -5.27 -5.58 -5.62
N ILE A 65 -5.73 -4.97 -6.72
CA ILE A 65 -6.42 -5.68 -7.81
C ILE A 65 -5.46 -6.63 -8.54
N ALA A 66 -4.26 -6.16 -8.88
CA ALA A 66 -3.24 -6.96 -9.57
C ALA A 66 -2.74 -8.15 -8.72
N MET A 67 -2.68 -7.98 -7.38
CA MET A 67 -2.38 -9.07 -6.45
C MET A 67 -3.43 -10.18 -6.50
N ARG A 68 -4.73 -9.83 -6.61
CA ARG A 68 -5.80 -10.85 -6.76
C ARG A 68 -5.65 -11.65 -8.05
N GLN A 69 -5.13 -11.02 -9.10
CA GLN A 69 -4.84 -11.67 -10.38
C GLN A 69 -3.55 -12.50 -10.38
N GLY A 70 -2.79 -12.54 -9.27
CA GLY A 70 -1.57 -13.34 -9.17
C GLY A 70 -0.39 -12.80 -9.96
N HIS A 71 -0.41 -11.52 -10.35
CA HIS A 71 0.72 -10.96 -11.08
C HIS A 71 1.88 -10.62 -10.14
N ASN A 72 3.08 -11.05 -10.51
CA ASN A 72 4.25 -10.96 -9.62
C ASN A 72 4.72 -9.52 -9.34
N TRP A 73 4.56 -8.62 -10.32
CA TRP A 73 4.92 -7.19 -10.25
C TRP A 73 4.15 -6.38 -9.19
N SER A 74 2.94 -6.81 -8.81
CA SER A 74 2.07 -6.03 -7.92
C SER A 74 2.67 -5.92 -6.52
N ARG A 75 3.49 -6.89 -6.15
CA ARG A 75 4.22 -6.93 -4.87
C ARG A 75 5.30 -5.85 -4.82
N LEU A 76 6.08 -5.75 -5.89
CA LEU A 76 7.14 -4.74 -6.02
C LEU A 76 6.55 -3.34 -6.10
N VAL A 77 5.45 -3.16 -6.84
CA VAL A 77 4.77 -1.85 -6.95
C VAL A 77 4.24 -1.39 -5.60
N TYR A 78 3.54 -2.27 -4.86
CA TYR A 78 3.00 -1.92 -3.54
C TYR A 78 4.12 -1.57 -2.55
N VAL A 79 5.10 -2.46 -2.40
CA VAL A 79 6.19 -2.27 -1.43
C VAL A 79 7.05 -1.07 -1.80
N GLY A 80 7.42 -0.93 -3.08
CA GLY A 80 8.19 0.22 -3.56
C GLY A 80 7.48 1.54 -3.28
N TRP A 81 6.18 1.62 -3.59
CA TRP A 81 5.40 2.82 -3.31
C TRP A 81 5.25 3.11 -1.81
N SER A 82 4.98 2.08 -1.00
CA SER A 82 4.87 2.25 0.45
C SER A 82 6.20 2.69 1.07
N VAL A 83 7.35 2.19 0.58
CA VAL A 83 8.68 2.65 1.02
C VAL A 83 8.89 4.12 0.65
N ILE A 84 8.54 4.54 -0.57
CA ILE A 84 8.62 5.95 -0.98
C ILE A 84 7.75 6.82 -0.07
N GLY A 85 6.49 6.43 0.17
CA GLY A 85 5.59 7.15 1.06
C GLY A 85 6.13 7.26 2.49
N LEU A 86 6.78 6.21 2.98
CA LEU A 86 7.38 6.16 4.32
C LEU A 86 8.63 7.03 4.42
N VAL A 87 9.49 7.04 3.40
CA VAL A 87 10.66 7.93 3.32
C VAL A 87 10.22 9.39 3.28
N ILE A 88 9.21 9.71 2.46
CA ILE A 88 8.65 11.07 2.43
C ILE A 88 8.12 11.42 3.82
N ALA A 89 7.28 10.57 4.43
CA ALA A 89 6.76 10.80 5.78
C ALA A 89 7.87 10.98 6.83
N LEU A 90 8.99 10.26 6.73
CA LEU A 90 10.12 10.38 7.65
C LEU A 90 10.87 11.72 7.50
N VAL A 91 10.95 12.24 6.29
CA VAL A 91 11.62 13.51 5.96
C VAL A 91 10.72 14.70 6.26
N THR A 92 9.42 14.59 6.01
CA THR A 92 8.50 15.73 6.07
C THR A 92 7.73 15.82 7.38
N SER A 93 7.53 14.70 8.11
CA SER A 93 6.79 14.72 9.37
C SER A 93 7.65 15.28 10.51
N PRO A 94 7.15 16.28 11.27
CA PRO A 94 7.79 16.74 12.49
C PRO A 94 7.74 15.69 13.61
N ILE A 95 6.80 14.73 13.55
CA ILE A 95 6.61 13.66 14.54
C ILE A 95 6.98 12.33 13.89
N LYS A 96 8.27 11.98 13.95
CA LYS A 96 8.80 10.73 13.38
C LYS A 96 8.16 9.47 13.99
N VAL A 97 7.67 9.58 15.22
CA VAL A 97 6.97 8.50 15.94
C VAL A 97 5.69 8.07 15.23
N ALA A 98 5.02 8.99 14.52
CA ALA A 98 3.80 8.70 13.75
C ALA A 98 4.07 7.83 12.51
N VAL A 99 5.33 7.69 12.09
CA VAL A 99 5.75 6.85 10.96
C VAL A 99 5.90 5.39 11.37
N ILE A 100 6.14 5.11 12.66
CA ILE A 100 6.39 3.76 13.20
C ILE A 100 5.22 2.81 12.94
N PRO A 101 3.94 3.17 13.22
CA PRO A 101 2.82 2.29 12.94
C PRO A 101 2.71 1.94 11.44
N GLY A 102 2.92 2.92 10.56
CA GLY A 102 2.91 2.70 9.11
C GLY A 102 4.03 1.75 8.66
N ALA A 103 5.22 1.89 9.24
CA ALA A 103 6.36 1.00 8.98
C ALA A 103 6.07 -0.45 9.42
N VAL A 104 5.48 -0.64 10.59
CA VAL A 104 5.11 -1.96 11.10
C VAL A 104 4.07 -2.62 10.19
N VAL A 105 3.02 -1.88 9.80
CA VAL A 105 2.00 -2.41 8.88
C VAL A 105 2.61 -2.79 7.54
N LEU A 106 3.48 -1.95 6.97
CA LEU A 106 4.20 -2.27 5.74
C LEU A 106 5.06 -3.53 5.88
N ALA A 107 5.82 -3.65 6.98
CA ALA A 107 6.67 -4.81 7.24
C ALA A 107 5.85 -6.11 7.37
N VAL A 108 4.73 -6.06 8.09
CA VAL A 108 3.81 -7.20 8.21
C VAL A 108 3.25 -7.59 6.85
N ILE A 109 2.75 -6.62 6.07
CA ILE A 109 2.20 -6.89 4.74
C ILE A 109 3.29 -7.47 3.83
N ALA A 110 4.47 -6.86 3.77
CA ALA A 110 5.59 -7.34 2.96
C ALA A 110 6.00 -8.77 3.36
N TYR A 111 6.11 -9.04 4.67
CA TYR A 111 6.44 -10.38 5.17
C TYR A 111 5.45 -11.44 4.68
N PHE A 112 4.15 -11.18 4.81
CA PHE A 112 3.15 -12.13 4.32
C PHE A 112 3.13 -12.25 2.79
N LEU A 113 3.41 -11.16 2.08
CA LEU A 113 3.40 -11.10 0.62
C LEU A 113 4.61 -11.82 -0.01
N PHE A 114 5.76 -11.81 0.67
CA PHE A 114 6.99 -12.50 0.27
C PHE A 114 7.12 -13.91 0.88
N ARG A 115 6.19 -14.33 1.75
CA ARG A 115 6.21 -15.67 2.34
C ARG A 115 6.20 -16.75 1.23
N PRO A 116 6.94 -17.87 1.39
CA PRO A 116 7.07 -18.91 0.35
C PRO A 116 5.74 -19.45 -0.20
N SER A 117 4.72 -19.56 0.66
CA SER A 117 3.37 -19.99 0.27
C SER A 117 2.67 -19.00 -0.67
N ALA A 118 2.88 -17.69 -0.48
CA ALA A 118 2.40 -16.68 -1.41
C ALA A 118 3.26 -16.69 -2.68
N ASN A 119 4.58 -16.85 -2.55
CA ASN A 119 5.49 -16.87 -3.70
C ASN A 119 5.11 -17.93 -4.74
N ALA A 120 4.68 -19.12 -4.31
CA ALA A 120 4.18 -20.17 -5.18
C ALA A 120 2.93 -19.80 -6.01
N TYR A 121 2.14 -18.81 -5.58
CA TYR A 121 0.97 -18.32 -6.33
C TYR A 121 1.35 -17.32 -7.44
N PHE A 122 2.45 -16.61 -7.26
CA PHE A 122 2.90 -15.55 -8.16
C PHE A 122 4.04 -15.99 -9.10
N THR A 123 4.67 -17.12 -8.83
CA THR A 123 5.61 -17.75 -9.75
C THR A 123 4.82 -18.35 -10.92
N PRO A 124 5.10 -17.96 -12.19
CA PRO A 124 4.56 -18.67 -13.33
C PRO A 124 4.99 -20.13 -13.20
N ARG A 125 4.04 -21.08 -13.24
CA ARG A 125 4.44 -22.46 -13.53
C ARG A 125 5.09 -22.39 -14.90
N VAL A 126 6.42 -22.52 -14.95
CA VAL A 126 7.10 -22.95 -16.16
C VAL A 126 6.33 -24.20 -16.56
N ALA A 127 5.59 -24.10 -17.67
CA ALA A 127 4.91 -25.24 -18.21
C ALA A 127 5.99 -26.32 -18.36
N ALA A 128 5.83 -27.40 -17.61
CA ALA A 128 6.42 -28.68 -17.96
C ALA A 128 5.76 -29.08 -19.28
N ASN A 129 6.18 -28.43 -20.36
CA ASN A 129 6.05 -28.94 -21.70
C ASN A 129 7.42 -29.50 -22.03
N ASP A 130 7.63 -30.71 -21.50
CA ASP A 130 8.37 -31.72 -22.23
C ASP A 130 7.71 -31.83 -23.61
N ALA A 131 8.41 -31.39 -24.64
CA ALA A 131 8.17 -31.73 -26.04
C ALA A 131 9.53 -31.86 -26.72
#